data_AF-A0A2E7QXW2-F1
#
_entry.id   AF-A0A2E7QXW2-F1
#
_cell.length_a   1.000
_cell.length_b   1.000
_cell.length_c   1.000
_cell.angle_alpha   90.00
_cell.angle_beta   90.00
_cell.angle_gamma   90.00
#
_symmetry.space_group_name_H-M   'P 1'
#
loop_
_entity.id
_entity.type
_entity.pdbx_description
1 polymer ?
#
loop_
_entity_poly.entity_id
_entity_poly.type
_entity_poly.pdbx_seq_one_letter_code
_entity_poly.pdbx_strand_id
1 'polypeptide(L)' 'MVTPKIDRLTSSLAVVHISVFVISTYDTDYCLVKEDDLDRAVETLKQSGYQFDKHSP' A
#
# COMPACT_ATOMS: atom_id res chain seq x y z
N MET A 1 -9.94 -6.37 13.32
CA MET A 1 -10.75 -5.52 12.43
C MET A 1 -9.78 -4.80 11.51
N VAL A 2 -9.94 -4.95 10.19
CA VAL A 2 -9.23 -4.09 9.22
C VAL A 2 -10.03 -2.81 9.03
N THR A 3 -9.38 -1.65 9.01
CA THR A 3 -10.05 -0.39 8.73
C THR A 3 -10.37 -0.30 7.23
N PRO A 4 -11.49 0.34 6.83
CA PRO A 4 -11.89 0.45 5.42
C PRO A 4 -10.84 1.17 4.55
N LYS A 5 -9.92 1.92 5.17
CA LYS A 5 -8.80 2.58 4.51
C LYS A 5 -7.74 1.57 4.01
N ILE A 6 -7.39 0.58 4.83
CA ILE A 6 -6.39 -0.44 4.49
C ILE A 6 -6.96 -1.46 3.51
N ASP A 7 -8.24 -1.81 3.64
CA ASP A 7 -8.91 -2.79 2.78
C ASP A 7 -8.81 -2.46 1.28
N ARG A 8 -9.06 -1.19 0.91
CA ARG A 8 -8.97 -0.76 -0.50
C ARG A 8 -7.52 -0.79 -1.03
N LEU A 9 -6.54 -0.49 -0.17
CA LEU A 9 -5.12 -0.49 -0.54
C LEU A 9 -4.65 -1.91 -0.79
N THR A 10 -4.93 -2.82 0.15
CA THR A 10 -4.53 -4.22 0.04
C THR A 10 -5.24 -4.92 -1.11
N SER A 11 -6.50 -4.58 -1.38
CA SER A 11 -7.25 -5.09 -2.55
C SER A 11 -6.59 -4.70 -3.87
N SER A 12 -6.13 -3.45 -3.99
CA SER A 12 -5.46 -2.95 -5.21
C SER A 12 -4.16 -3.70 -5.47
N LEU A 13 -3.39 -3.99 -4.42
CA LEU A 13 -2.12 -4.73 -4.52
C LEU A 13 -2.32 -6.23 -4.73
N ALA A 14 -3.40 -6.81 -4.21
CA ALA A 14 -3.72 -8.22 -4.38
C ALA A 14 -4.00 -8.58 -5.84
N VAL A 15 -4.63 -7.69 -6.62
CA VAL A 15 -4.90 -7.90 -8.07
C VAL A 15 -3.61 -8.20 -8.85
N VAL A 16 -2.50 -7.55 -8.48
CA VAL A 16 -1.19 -7.72 -9.13
C VAL A 16 -0.26 -8.67 -8.38
N HIS A 17 -0.79 -9.44 -7.42
CA HIS A 17 -0.10 -10.47 -6.66
C HIS A 17 1.07 -9.94 -5.82
N ILE A 18 0.94 -8.70 -5.31
CA ILE A 18 1.92 -8.11 -4.40
C ILE A 18 1.51 -8.45 -2.97
N SER A 19 2.39 -9.18 -2.27
CA SER A 19 2.20 -9.48 -0.85
C SER A 19 2.44 -8.24 0.01
N VAL A 20 1.58 -8.07 1.01
CA VAL A 20 1.62 -6.94 1.94
C VAL A 20 1.76 -7.42 3.38
N PHE A 21 2.46 -6.65 4.20
CA PHE A 21 2.50 -6.81 5.65
C PHE A 21 2.02 -5.53 6.31
N VAL A 22 0.95 -5.61 7.11
CA VAL A 22 0.31 -4.44 7.72
C VAL A 22 0.66 -4.37 9.20
N ILE A 23 1.14 -3.21 9.64
CA ILE A 23 1.40 -2.88 11.04
C ILE A 23 0.51 -1.69 11.41
N SER A 24 -0.49 -1.94 12.25
CA SER A 24 -1.34 -0.89 12.78
C SER A 24 -0.78 -0.36 14.10
N THR A 25 -0.70 0.95 14.22
CA THR A 25 -0.40 1.67 15.46
C THR A 25 -1.64 2.41 15.95
N TYR A 26 -1.54 3.17 17.05
CA TYR A 26 -2.65 3.99 17.53
C TYR A 26 -3.05 5.08 16.51
N ASP A 27 -2.06 5.70 15.86
CA ASP A 27 -2.27 6.88 15.00
C ASP A 27 -2.35 6.53 13.51
N THR A 28 -1.70 5.46 13.08
CA THR A 28 -1.56 5.15 11.65
C THR A 28 -1.37 3.67 11.36
N ASP A 29 -1.66 3.29 10.12
CA ASP A 29 -1.44 1.97 9.56
C ASP A 29 -0.26 2.03 8.58
N TYR A 30 0.78 1.21 8.81
CA TYR A 30 1.89 1.01 7.88
C TYR A 30 1.62 -0.23 7.03
N CYS A 31 1.77 -0.10 5.72
CA CYS A 31 1.73 -1.22 4.79
C CYS A 31 3.10 -1.39 4.14
N LEU A 32 3.70 -2.54 4.35
CA LEU A 32 5.02 -2.90 3.84
C LEU A 32 4.86 -3.86 2.66
N VAL A 33 5.66 -3.64 1.62
CA VAL A 33 5.81 -4.53 0.47
C VAL A 33 7.27 -4.97 0.37
N LYS A 34 7.54 -6.02 -0.40
CA LYS A 34 8.92 -6.37 -0.74
C LYS A 34 9.55 -5.25 -1.57
N GLU A 35 10.84 -5.01 -1.35
CA GLU A 35 11.59 -3.99 -2.09
C GLU A 35 11.52 -4.23 -3.60
N ASP A 36 11.66 -5.49 -4.04
CA ASP A 36 11.55 -5.90 -5.45
C ASP A 36 10.17 -5.59 -6.07
N ASP A 37 9.13 -5.44 -5.26
CA ASP A 37 7.76 -5.12 -5.69
C ASP A 37 7.42 -3.64 -5.51
N LEU A 38 8.32 -2.81 -4.97
CA LEU A 38 8.04 -1.43 -4.58
C LEU A 38 7.58 -0.58 -5.75
N ASP A 39 8.32 -0.58 -6.86
CA ASP A 39 7.97 0.21 -8.05
C ASP A 39 6.61 -0.20 -8.64
N ARG A 40 6.37 -1.52 -8.72
CA ARG A 40 5.10 -2.08 -9.20
C ARG A 40 3.94 -1.74 -8.26
N ALA A 41 4.17 -1.76 -6.95
CA ALA A 41 3.17 -1.37 -5.95
C ALA A 41 2.80 0.10 -6.10
N VAL A 42 3.80 0.98 -6.24
CA VAL A 42 3.59 2.42 -6.45
C VAL A 42 2.81 2.67 -7.73
N GLU A 43 3.18 2.03 -8.85
CA GLU A 43 2.46 2.18 -10.12
C GLU A 43 1.00 1.72 -10.01
N THR A 44 0.76 0.55 -9.43
CA THR A 44 -0.59 -0.02 -9.24
C THR A 44 -1.46 0.90 -8.39
N LEU A 45 -0.90 1.45 -7.31
CA LEU A 45 -1.61 2.36 -6.42
C LEU A 45 -1.89 3.71 -7.10
N LYS A 46 -0.95 4.26 -7.88
CA LYS A 46 -1.19 5.46 -8.69
C LYS A 46 -2.33 5.26 -9.67
N GLN A 47 -2.33 4.14 -10.39
CA GLN A 47 -3.41 3.77 -11.33
C GLN A 47 -4.76 3.60 -10.62
N SER A 48 -4.75 3.16 -9.37
CA SER A 48 -5.93 3.02 -8.51
C SER A 48 -6.40 4.34 -7.86
N GLY A 49 -5.75 5.46 -8.20
CA GLY A 49 -6.10 6.81 -7.76
C GLY A 49 -5.50 7.24 -6.43
N TYR A 50 -4.49 6.53 -5.92
CA TYR A 50 -3.77 6.94 -4.70
C TYR A 50 -2.78 8.07 -5.00
N GLN A 51 -2.74 9.04 -4.09
CA GLN A 51 -1.78 10.14 -4.12
C GLN A 51 -0.57 9.79 -3.27
N PHE A 52 0.61 10.19 -3.75
CA PHE A 52 1.86 10.00 -3.04
C PHE A 52 2.44 11.37 -2.73
N ASP A 53 2.66 11.64 -1.45
CA ASP A 53 3.45 12.79 -1.05
C ASP A 53 4.89 12.54 -1.49
N LYS A 54 5.47 13.51 -2.22
CA LYS A 54 6.89 13.48 -2.54
C LYS A 54 7.68 13.74 -1.26
N HIS A 55 7.97 12.69 -0.51
CA HIS A 55 9.14 12.71 0.35
C HIS A 55 10.33 12.32 -0.54
N SER A 56 11.08 13.33 -1.01
CA SER A 56 12.47 13.10 -1.43
C SER A 56 13.24 12.55 -0.21
N PRO A 57 14.21 11.64 -0.41
CA PRO A 57 15.04 11.15 0.69
C PRO A 57 15.73 12.29 1.44
#